data_AF-A0A2Z5J9Z5-F1
#
_entry.id   AF-A0A2Z5J9Z5-F1
#
_cell.length_a   1.000
_cell.length_b   1.000
_cell.length_c   1.000
_cell.angle_alpha   90.00
_cell.angle_beta   90.00
_cell.angle_gamma   90.00
#
_symmetry.space_group_name_H-M   'P 1'
#
loop_
_entity.id
_entity.type
_entity.pdbx_description
1 polymer ?
#
loop_
_entity_poly.entity_id
_entity_poly.type
_entity_poly.pdbx_seq_one_letter_code
_entity_poly.pdbx_strand_id
1 'polypeptide(L)'
;MTHDPSREYRTVGIQYSDTPAERRPDQTFNRPTLDQGVLMAKQQRAIRTRRLILDSAATMIERNGYTATSIDGISTTAGTTKGAVYFHFPSKGDIAAALFDEAHDSLRAIATRARGPEASPLQSLIDTTHLLVRQFNGDPVTRACIQLCLERHSPAPQARAYRLTWASTVRLLLESAAARREFREGVSAHAVAALVISMGAGAELLAGREGRMLRPHMTTAMWRVILPGLVTPKHAATLHPEGSPGIQLADPSPQAR
;
A
#
# COMPACT_ATOMS: atom_id res chain seq x y z
N MET A 1 -70.50 1.24 51.40
CA MET A 1 -70.55 1.21 52.87
C MET A 1 -69.12 0.99 53.36
N THR A 2 -68.33 2.04 53.55
CA THR A 2 -68.14 2.78 54.83
C THR A 2 -67.48 1.95 55.93
N HIS A 3 -66.16 2.11 56.12
CA HIS A 3 -65.60 2.46 57.44
C HIS A 3 -64.16 3.02 57.34
N ASP A 4 -64.04 4.28 57.75
CA ASP A 4 -62.90 4.98 58.39
C ASP A 4 -62.38 4.13 59.61
N PRO A 5 -61.20 4.33 60.27
CA PRO A 5 -60.58 5.62 60.52
C PRO A 5 -59.07 5.76 60.68
N SER A 6 -58.62 6.99 60.43
CA SER A 6 -57.76 7.81 61.29
C SER A 6 -57.32 7.20 62.62
N ARG A 7 -56.00 7.08 62.83
CA ARG A 7 -55.40 7.25 64.17
C ARG A 7 -54.05 7.92 64.08
N GLU A 8 -54.08 9.23 64.29
CA GLU A 8 -52.97 10.02 64.80
C GLU A 8 -52.46 9.42 66.11
N TYR A 9 -51.14 9.32 66.28
CA TYR A 9 -50.51 9.55 67.58
C TYR A 9 -49.20 10.31 67.40
N ARG A 10 -49.14 11.42 68.14
CA ARG A 10 -48.04 12.38 68.30
C ARG A 10 -46.75 11.74 68.83
N THR A 11 -45.66 12.19 68.23
CA THR A 11 -44.41 12.70 68.83
C THR A 11 -44.07 12.29 70.27
N VAL A 12 -43.01 11.50 70.42
CA VAL A 12 -41.99 11.73 71.45
C VAL A 12 -40.63 11.65 70.76
N GLY A 13 -39.95 12.80 70.70
CA GLY A 13 -38.58 12.89 70.25
C GLY A 13 -37.65 12.25 71.27
N ILE A 14 -36.78 11.36 70.78
CA ILE A 14 -35.51 11.06 71.44
C ILE A 14 -34.46 11.12 70.34
N GLN A 15 -33.72 12.22 70.31
CA GLN A 15 -32.45 12.33 69.61
C GLN A 15 -31.42 11.50 70.39
N TYR A 16 -30.78 10.54 69.74
CA TYR A 16 -29.46 10.05 70.13
C TYR A 16 -28.60 9.80 68.89
N SER A 17 -27.58 10.65 68.79
CA SER A 17 -26.23 10.39 68.29
C SER A 17 -26.04 9.81 66.88
N ASP A 18 -25.52 10.69 66.03
CA ASP A 18 -24.57 10.45 64.93
C ASP A 18 -23.86 9.09 64.91
N THR A 19 -24.07 8.35 63.82
CA THR A 19 -22.98 7.72 63.04
C THR A 19 -23.51 7.26 61.67
N PRO A 20 -23.25 7.97 60.57
CA PRO A 20 -23.55 7.49 59.23
C PRO A 20 -22.38 6.68 58.65
N ALA A 21 -22.67 5.40 58.41
CA ALA A 21 -22.30 4.67 57.20
C ALA A 21 -20.81 4.55 56.82
N GLU A 22 -20.13 3.52 57.33
CA GLU A 22 -19.11 2.84 56.53
C GLU A 22 -19.79 1.89 55.52
N ARG A 23 -20.11 2.47 54.36
CA ARG A 23 -20.34 1.70 53.14
C ARG A 23 -19.08 0.92 52.83
N ARG A 24 -19.16 -0.41 52.77
CA ARG A 24 -18.15 -1.23 52.09
C ARG A 24 -18.00 -0.69 50.65
N PRO A 25 -16.83 -0.17 50.24
CA PRO A 25 -16.64 0.19 48.86
C PRO A 25 -16.59 -1.10 48.04
N ASP A 26 -17.55 -1.19 47.12
CA ASP A 26 -17.40 -1.74 45.78
C ASP A 26 -16.15 -2.61 45.59
N GLN A 27 -16.34 -3.93 45.66
CA GLN A 27 -15.43 -4.86 44.99
C GLN A 27 -15.57 -4.60 43.49
N THR A 28 -14.83 -3.60 43.02
CA THR A 28 -14.62 -3.38 41.60
C THR A 28 -13.91 -4.64 41.12
N PHE A 29 -14.66 -5.53 40.48
CA PHE A 29 -14.12 -6.64 39.73
C PHE A 29 -13.19 -6.04 38.68
N ASN A 30 -11.91 -5.95 39.03
CA ASN A 30 -10.86 -5.53 38.13
C ASN A 30 -10.75 -6.61 37.05
N ARG A 31 -11.54 -6.48 35.97
CA ARG A 31 -11.44 -7.34 34.79
C ARG A 31 -10.03 -7.13 34.22
N PRO A 32 -9.24 -8.21 34.07
CA PRO A 32 -7.80 -8.06 33.96
C PRO A 32 -7.39 -7.57 32.58
N THR A 33 -6.43 -6.65 32.58
CA THR A 33 -5.57 -6.23 31.46
C THR A 33 -4.90 -7.40 30.69
N LEU A 34 -4.98 -8.63 31.22
CA LEU A 34 -4.47 -9.86 30.61
C LEU A 34 -5.15 -10.21 29.26
N ASP A 35 -6.43 -9.85 29.06
CA ASP A 35 -7.17 -10.18 27.84
C ASP A 35 -6.68 -9.37 26.62
N GLN A 36 -6.29 -8.11 26.84
CA GLN A 36 -5.72 -7.26 25.79
C GLN A 36 -4.34 -7.76 25.33
N GLY A 37 -3.49 -8.22 26.25
CA GLY A 37 -2.16 -8.76 25.90
C GLY A 37 -2.24 -10.03 25.03
N VAL A 38 -3.17 -10.93 25.35
CA VAL A 38 -3.39 -12.16 24.57
C VAL A 38 -4.02 -11.86 23.21
N LEU A 39 -4.99 -10.94 23.16
CA LEU A 39 -5.61 -10.51 21.91
C LEU A 39 -4.59 -9.86 20.96
N MET A 40 -3.74 -8.97 21.48
CA MET A 40 -2.66 -8.33 20.72
C MET A 40 -1.64 -9.36 20.20
N ALA A 41 -1.22 -10.31 21.04
CA ALA A 41 -0.31 -11.38 20.62
C ALA A 41 -0.93 -12.27 19.51
N LYS A 42 -2.23 -12.57 19.60
CA LYS A 42 -2.96 -13.35 18.57
C LYS A 42 -3.07 -12.56 17.26
N GLN A 43 -3.38 -11.27 17.33
CA GLN A 43 -3.44 -10.39 16.17
C GLN A 43 -2.07 -10.26 15.49
N GLN A 44 -0.99 -10.12 16.27
CA GLN A 44 0.35 -10.00 15.73
C GLN A 44 0.83 -11.30 15.06
N ARG A 45 0.48 -12.46 15.62
CA ARG A 45 0.69 -13.76 14.95
C ARG A 45 -0.10 -13.85 13.65
N ALA A 46 -1.37 -13.44 13.63
CA ALA A 46 -2.21 -13.44 12.44
C ALA A 46 -1.64 -12.53 11.34
N ILE A 47 -1.15 -11.34 11.69
CA ILE A 47 -0.48 -10.42 10.75
C ILE A 47 0.78 -11.07 10.17
N ARG A 48 1.63 -11.66 11.03
CA ARG A 48 2.86 -12.33 10.59
C ARG A 48 2.59 -13.49 9.65
N THR A 49 1.63 -14.36 9.98
CA THR A 49 1.25 -15.49 9.13
C THR A 49 0.67 -15.02 7.79
N ARG A 50 -0.21 -14.02 7.80
CA ARG A 50 -0.74 -13.42 6.57
C ARG A 50 0.38 -12.92 5.66
N ARG A 51 1.38 -12.23 6.23
CA ARG A 51 2.53 -11.72 5.49
C ARG A 51 3.40 -12.84 4.91
N LEU A 52 3.72 -13.87 5.70
CA LEU A 52 4.49 -15.04 5.22
C LEU A 52 3.82 -15.73 4.03
N ILE A 53 2.49 -15.82 4.05
CA ILE A 53 1.70 -16.38 2.95
C ILE A 53 1.82 -15.51 1.69
N LEU A 54 1.69 -14.18 1.84
CA LEU A 54 1.81 -13.24 0.71
C LEU A 54 3.22 -13.24 0.11
N ASP A 55 4.26 -13.16 0.94
CA ASP A 55 5.67 -13.16 0.49
C ASP A 55 6.01 -14.46 -0.26
N SER A 56 5.52 -15.59 0.26
CA SER A 56 5.70 -16.90 -0.37
C SER A 56 4.95 -17.00 -1.70
N ALA A 57 3.71 -16.52 -1.73
CA ALA A 57 2.91 -16.48 -2.95
C ALA A 57 3.54 -15.57 -4.01
N ALA A 58 4.02 -14.39 -3.64
CA ALA A 58 4.73 -13.48 -4.53
C ALA A 58 5.95 -14.15 -5.16
N THR A 59 6.79 -14.78 -4.33
CA THR A 59 7.99 -15.49 -4.80
C THR A 59 7.65 -16.63 -5.77
N MET A 60 6.60 -17.39 -5.50
CA MET A 60 6.16 -18.48 -6.38
C MET A 60 5.56 -17.96 -7.68
N ILE A 61 4.72 -16.93 -7.63
CA ILE A 61 4.09 -16.31 -8.81
C ILE A 61 5.15 -15.66 -9.69
N GLU A 62 6.12 -14.95 -9.10
CA GLU A 62 7.26 -14.39 -9.83
C GLU A 62 8.01 -15.47 -10.61
N ARG A 63 8.30 -16.61 -9.98
CA ARG A 63 9.13 -17.67 -10.58
C ARG A 63 8.38 -18.54 -11.58
N ASN A 64 7.16 -18.92 -11.24
CA ASN A 64 6.43 -20.00 -11.92
C ASN A 64 5.20 -19.49 -12.68
N GLY A 65 4.82 -18.23 -12.48
CA GLY A 65 3.53 -17.70 -12.91
C GLY A 65 2.39 -18.05 -11.96
N TYR A 66 1.29 -17.33 -12.11
CA TYR A 66 0.07 -17.48 -11.32
C TYR A 66 -0.63 -18.79 -11.61
N THR A 67 -0.73 -19.19 -12.88
CA THR A 67 -1.43 -20.43 -13.27
C THR A 67 -0.79 -21.68 -12.64
N ALA A 68 0.54 -21.77 -12.64
CA ALA A 68 1.28 -22.91 -12.07
C ALA A 68 1.41 -22.87 -10.53
N THR A 69 1.12 -21.72 -9.90
CA THR A 69 1.16 -21.61 -8.44
C THR A 69 -0.10 -22.22 -7.80
N SER A 70 0.08 -23.08 -6.80
CA SER A 70 -0.99 -23.75 -6.06
C SER A 70 -1.02 -23.30 -4.59
N ILE A 71 -2.20 -23.34 -3.96
CA ILE A 71 -2.34 -23.05 -2.52
C ILE A 71 -1.50 -24.00 -1.66
N ASP A 72 -1.36 -25.26 -2.10
CA ASP A 72 -0.56 -26.28 -1.43
C ASP A 72 0.95 -25.98 -1.46
N GLY A 73 1.44 -25.53 -2.62
CA GLY A 73 2.81 -25.06 -2.75
C GLY A 73 3.07 -23.80 -1.95
N ILE A 74 2.10 -22.87 -1.91
CA ILE A 74 2.19 -21.66 -1.07
C ILE A 74 2.26 -22.04 0.41
N SER A 75 1.39 -22.94 0.89
CA SER A 75 1.42 -23.35 2.31
C SER A 75 2.74 -24.01 2.68
N THR A 76 3.26 -24.86 1.80
CA THR A 76 4.56 -25.54 1.99
C THR A 76 5.70 -24.52 2.05
N THR A 77 5.74 -23.57 1.11
CA THR A 77 6.79 -22.54 1.04
C THR A 77 6.72 -21.58 2.24
N ALA A 78 5.52 -21.22 2.68
CA ALA A 78 5.30 -20.34 3.84
C ALA A 78 5.52 -21.04 5.19
N GLY A 79 5.77 -22.36 5.21
CA GLY A 79 5.90 -23.14 6.45
C GLY A 79 4.60 -23.14 7.29
N THR A 80 3.45 -23.07 6.63
CA THR A 80 2.13 -22.99 7.27
C THR A 80 1.20 -24.11 6.79
N THR A 81 0.03 -24.25 7.42
CA THR A 81 -0.95 -25.25 7.00
C THR A 81 -1.86 -24.70 5.89
N LYS A 82 -2.39 -25.59 5.06
CA LYS A 82 -3.40 -25.23 4.05
C LYS A 82 -4.63 -24.55 4.68
N GLY A 83 -5.03 -24.99 5.87
CA GLY A 83 -6.12 -24.37 6.64
C GLY A 83 -5.80 -22.93 7.08
N ALA A 84 -4.56 -22.66 7.47
CA ALA A 84 -4.12 -21.31 7.79
C ALA A 84 -4.10 -20.40 6.55
N VAL A 85 -3.76 -20.92 5.37
CA VAL A 85 -3.89 -20.16 4.11
C VAL A 85 -5.35 -19.79 3.85
N TYR A 86 -6.26 -20.77 3.88
CA TYR A 86 -7.69 -20.52 3.65
C TYR A 86 -8.33 -19.59 4.69
N PHE A 87 -7.84 -19.61 5.92
CA PHE A 87 -8.27 -18.68 6.96
C PHE A 87 -7.97 -17.22 6.61
N HIS A 88 -6.81 -16.95 5.99
CA HIS A 88 -6.41 -15.58 5.60
C HIS A 88 -6.86 -15.18 4.20
N PHE A 89 -6.95 -16.14 3.29
CA PHE A 89 -7.26 -15.94 1.88
C PHE A 89 -8.18 -17.05 1.38
N PRO A 90 -9.48 -16.76 1.17
CA PRO A 90 -10.46 -17.76 0.75
C PRO A 90 -10.10 -18.47 -0.57
N SER A 91 -9.40 -17.77 -1.47
CA SER A 91 -8.98 -18.30 -2.77
C SER A 91 -7.60 -17.82 -3.19
N LYS A 92 -7.03 -18.48 -4.21
CA LYS A 92 -5.80 -18.02 -4.88
C LYS A 92 -5.98 -16.63 -5.50
N GLY A 93 -7.21 -16.29 -5.93
CA GLY A 93 -7.56 -14.97 -6.44
C GLY A 93 -7.49 -13.89 -5.36
N ASP A 94 -7.86 -14.20 -4.13
CA ASP A 94 -7.77 -13.26 -3.00
C ASP A 94 -6.32 -12.96 -2.60
N ILE A 95 -5.43 -13.95 -2.75
CA ILE A 95 -3.98 -13.75 -2.60
C ILE A 95 -3.49 -12.78 -3.67
N ALA A 96 -3.83 -13.01 -4.94
CA ALA A 96 -3.44 -12.12 -6.04
C ALA A 96 -4.01 -10.70 -5.88
N ALA A 97 -5.26 -10.58 -5.42
CA ALA A 97 -5.87 -9.29 -5.13
C ALA A 97 -5.09 -8.54 -4.04
N ALA A 98 -4.73 -9.21 -2.94
CA ALA A 98 -3.95 -8.60 -1.87
C ALA A 98 -2.54 -8.18 -2.30
N LEU A 99 -1.88 -8.95 -3.19
CA LEU A 99 -0.60 -8.53 -3.77
C LEU A 99 -0.76 -7.23 -4.58
N PHE A 100 -1.84 -7.10 -5.36
CA PHE A 100 -2.12 -5.86 -6.09
C PHE A 100 -2.43 -4.69 -5.16
N ASP A 101 -3.16 -4.92 -4.06
CA ASP A 101 -3.42 -3.87 -3.07
C ASP A 101 -2.10 -3.33 -2.49
N GLU A 102 -1.14 -4.20 -2.14
CA GLU A 102 0.19 -3.78 -1.68
C GLU A 102 0.99 -3.03 -2.76
N ALA A 103 0.92 -3.49 -4.01
CA ALA A 103 1.59 -2.82 -5.13
C ALA A 103 0.96 -1.45 -5.44
N HIS A 104 -0.36 -1.32 -5.32
CA HIS A 104 -1.07 -0.04 -5.45
C HIS A 104 -0.65 0.96 -4.39
N ASP A 105 -0.64 0.54 -3.13
CA ASP A 105 -0.24 1.41 -2.02
C ASP A 105 1.21 1.84 -2.16
N SER A 106 2.08 0.92 -2.59
CA SER A 106 3.50 1.21 -2.88
C SER A 106 3.65 2.24 -4.01
N LEU A 107 2.92 2.07 -5.11
CA LEU A 107 2.91 3.04 -6.23
C LEU A 107 2.44 4.42 -5.77
N ARG A 108 1.37 4.48 -4.97
CA ARG A 108 0.86 5.75 -4.41
C ARG A 108 1.88 6.42 -3.49
N ALA A 109 2.52 5.64 -2.62
CA ALA A 109 3.56 6.13 -1.72
C ALA A 109 4.76 6.69 -2.50
N ILE A 110 5.22 5.97 -3.54
CA ILE A 110 6.30 6.42 -4.43
C ILE A 110 5.91 7.73 -5.13
N ALA A 111 4.71 7.79 -5.74
CA ALA A 111 4.22 8.97 -6.44
C ALA A 111 4.07 10.18 -5.52
N THR A 112 3.74 9.96 -4.25
CA THR A 112 3.64 11.01 -3.23
C THR A 112 5.02 11.50 -2.82
N ARG A 113 5.97 10.59 -2.59
CA ARG A 113 7.33 10.92 -2.16
C ARG A 113 8.13 11.66 -3.23
N ALA A 114 7.94 11.31 -4.50
CA ALA A 114 8.60 11.99 -5.61
C ALA A 114 8.11 13.44 -5.78
N ARG A 115 6.96 13.81 -5.19
CA ARG A 115 6.45 15.18 -5.21
C ARG A 115 7.01 15.94 -4.01
N GLY A 116 8.01 16.76 -4.25
CA GLY A 116 8.40 17.82 -3.32
C GLY A 116 7.50 19.05 -3.48
N PRO A 117 7.23 19.84 -2.42
CA PRO A 117 6.38 21.04 -2.50
C PRO A 117 6.87 22.08 -3.52
N GLU A 118 8.18 22.15 -3.79
CA GLU A 118 8.78 23.05 -4.79
C GLU A 118 9.27 22.32 -6.05
N ALA A 119 9.17 20.98 -6.08
CA ALA A 119 9.73 20.20 -7.16
C ALA A 119 9.04 20.51 -8.50
N SER A 120 9.81 20.49 -9.59
CA SER A 120 9.25 20.42 -10.94
C SER A 120 8.36 19.17 -11.05
N PRO A 121 7.14 19.24 -11.61
CA PRO A 121 6.32 18.06 -11.83
C PRO A 121 6.96 17.09 -12.82
N LEU A 122 7.75 17.59 -13.79
CA LEU A 122 8.52 16.74 -14.67
C LEU A 122 9.67 16.04 -13.92
N GLN A 123 10.38 16.73 -13.02
CA GLN A 123 11.35 16.07 -12.15
C GLN A 123 10.70 15.03 -11.24
N SER A 124 9.51 15.32 -10.70
CA SER A 124 8.74 14.37 -9.90
C SER A 124 8.36 13.12 -10.70
N LEU A 125 8.08 13.25 -12.00
CA LEU A 125 7.83 12.12 -12.88
C LEU A 125 9.10 11.30 -13.13
N ILE A 126 10.24 11.96 -13.37
CA ILE A 126 11.55 11.30 -13.51
C ILE A 126 11.83 10.48 -12.24
N ASP A 127 11.72 11.10 -11.07
CA ASP A 127 11.96 10.46 -9.77
C ASP A 127 11.01 9.29 -9.51
N THR A 128 9.73 9.45 -9.85
CA THR A 128 8.72 8.38 -9.75
C THR A 128 9.14 7.17 -10.60
N THR A 129 9.56 7.38 -11.86
CA THR A 129 9.99 6.26 -12.72
C THR A 129 11.23 5.55 -12.18
N HIS A 130 12.20 6.28 -11.62
CA HIS A 130 13.40 5.69 -10.99
C HIS A 130 13.05 4.87 -9.76
N LEU A 131 12.17 5.39 -8.90
CA LEU A 131 11.71 4.69 -7.71
C LEU A 131 10.93 3.42 -8.09
N LEU A 132 10.08 3.46 -9.12
CA LEU A 132 9.37 2.27 -9.59
C LEU A 132 10.31 1.20 -10.14
N VAL A 133 11.34 1.59 -10.89
CA VAL A 133 12.36 0.64 -11.35
C VAL A 133 13.15 0.06 -10.18
N ARG A 134 13.53 0.86 -9.17
CA ARG A 134 14.19 0.35 -7.97
C ARG A 134 13.29 -0.61 -7.19
N GLN A 135 12.01 -0.29 -7.04
CA GLN A 135 11.02 -1.15 -6.38
C GLN A 135 10.93 -2.48 -7.12
N PHE A 136 10.78 -2.47 -8.45
CA PHE A 136 10.75 -3.69 -9.25
C PHE A 136 11.97 -4.59 -9.02
N ASN A 137 13.17 -4.01 -8.97
CA ASN A 137 14.41 -4.79 -8.76
C ASN A 137 14.53 -5.32 -7.31
N GLY A 138 13.98 -4.61 -6.32
CA GLY A 138 14.12 -4.95 -4.91
C GLY A 138 12.97 -5.78 -4.31
N ASP A 139 11.79 -5.78 -4.94
CA ASP A 139 10.56 -6.28 -4.33
C ASP A 139 9.91 -7.41 -5.15
N PRO A 140 9.90 -8.66 -4.63
CA PRO A 140 9.21 -9.80 -5.24
C PRO A 140 7.71 -9.56 -5.45
N VAL A 141 7.03 -8.81 -4.59
CA VAL A 141 5.59 -8.51 -4.71
C VAL A 141 5.32 -7.72 -5.98
N THR A 142 6.11 -6.67 -6.22
CA THR A 142 6.02 -5.88 -7.45
C THR A 142 6.27 -6.73 -8.70
N ARG A 143 7.27 -7.62 -8.69
CA ARG A 143 7.54 -8.52 -9.83
C ARG A 143 6.42 -9.53 -10.06
N ALA A 144 5.88 -10.10 -8.98
CA ALA A 144 4.72 -10.99 -9.04
C ALA A 144 3.50 -10.29 -9.62
N CYS A 145 3.23 -9.03 -9.24
CA CYS A 145 2.13 -8.23 -9.78
C CYS A 145 2.30 -7.93 -11.28
N ILE A 146 3.52 -7.64 -11.73
CA ILE A 146 3.79 -7.47 -13.16
C ILE A 146 3.61 -8.78 -13.92
N GLN A 147 4.09 -9.90 -13.38
CA GLN A 147 3.84 -11.22 -13.96
C GLN A 147 2.33 -11.53 -14.04
N LEU A 148 1.58 -11.20 -12.99
CA LEU A 148 0.12 -11.28 -12.97
C LEU A 148 -0.52 -10.40 -14.04
N CYS A 149 -0.05 -9.17 -14.27
CA CYS A 149 -0.60 -8.30 -15.31
C CYS A 149 -0.48 -8.90 -16.73
N LEU A 150 0.51 -9.77 -16.97
CA LEU A 150 0.77 -10.39 -18.27
C LEU A 150 -0.04 -11.67 -18.51
N GLU A 151 -0.55 -12.32 -17.45
CA GLU A 151 -1.33 -13.55 -17.57
C GLU A 151 -2.79 -13.30 -17.94
N ARG A 152 -3.28 -14.01 -18.97
CA ARG A 152 -4.67 -13.93 -19.46
C ARG A 152 -5.74 -14.24 -18.41
N HIS A 153 -5.40 -14.98 -17.34
CA HIS A 153 -6.32 -15.41 -16.27
C HIS A 153 -6.12 -14.65 -14.96
N SER A 154 -5.40 -13.54 -14.98
CA SER A 154 -5.24 -12.66 -13.83
C SER A 154 -6.58 -12.04 -13.42
N PRO A 155 -6.86 -11.82 -12.13
CA PRO A 155 -8.05 -11.09 -11.69
C PRO A 155 -8.04 -9.68 -12.32
N ALA A 156 -8.82 -9.55 -13.39
CA ALA A 156 -8.81 -8.38 -14.27
C ALA A 156 -9.10 -7.02 -13.59
N PRO A 157 -9.86 -6.91 -12.48
CA PRO A 157 -10.14 -5.61 -11.85
C PRO A 157 -8.91 -4.95 -11.22
N GLN A 158 -8.13 -5.68 -10.43
CA GLN A 158 -7.00 -5.12 -9.68
C GLN A 158 -5.82 -4.79 -10.59
N ALA A 159 -5.46 -5.70 -11.51
CA ALA A 159 -4.43 -5.46 -12.52
C ALA A 159 -4.75 -4.23 -13.41
N ARG A 160 -6.04 -4.03 -13.72
CA ARG A 160 -6.51 -2.83 -14.43
C ARG A 160 -6.36 -1.58 -13.56
N ALA A 161 -6.78 -1.64 -12.30
CA ALA A 161 -6.68 -0.52 -11.38
C ALA A 161 -5.22 -0.08 -11.14
N TYR A 162 -4.27 -1.02 -11.08
CA TYR A 162 -2.83 -0.69 -10.95
C TYR A 162 -2.35 0.17 -12.12
N ARG A 163 -2.64 -0.30 -13.34
CA ARG A 163 -2.29 0.41 -14.58
C ARG A 163 -2.99 1.76 -14.70
N LEU A 164 -4.24 1.86 -14.25
CA LEU A 164 -4.97 3.13 -14.22
C LEU A 164 -4.37 4.12 -13.20
N THR A 165 -3.94 3.64 -12.02
CA THR A 165 -3.25 4.47 -11.02
C THR A 165 -1.95 5.04 -11.58
N TRP A 166 -1.16 4.22 -12.28
CA TRP A 166 0.06 4.68 -12.95
C TRP A 166 -0.26 5.72 -14.05
N ALA A 167 -1.17 5.40 -14.96
CA ALA A 167 -1.57 6.30 -16.04
C ALA A 167 -2.10 7.65 -15.52
N SER A 168 -2.86 7.63 -14.42
CA SER A 168 -3.40 8.84 -13.79
C SER A 168 -2.29 9.68 -13.14
N THR A 169 -1.32 9.02 -12.50
CA THR A 169 -0.13 9.68 -11.93
C THR A 169 0.68 10.40 -13.00
N VAL A 170 0.95 9.73 -14.13
CA VAL A 170 1.69 10.30 -15.27
C VAL A 170 0.96 11.51 -15.84
N ARG A 171 -0.34 11.37 -16.14
CA ARG A 171 -1.15 12.45 -16.72
C ARG A 171 -1.18 13.67 -15.80
N LEU A 172 -1.43 13.47 -14.51
CA LEU A 172 -1.51 14.57 -13.55
C LEU A 172 -0.18 15.32 -13.40
N LEU A 173 0.96 14.62 -13.41
CA LEU A 173 2.28 15.26 -13.36
C LEU A 173 2.58 16.05 -14.64
N LEU A 174 2.25 15.50 -15.82
CA LEU A 174 2.50 16.18 -17.09
C LEU A 174 1.55 17.36 -17.35
N GLU A 175 0.30 17.26 -16.91
CA GLU A 175 -0.65 18.38 -16.90
C GLU A 175 -0.17 19.51 -15.99
N SER A 176 0.35 19.17 -14.80
CA SER A 176 0.96 20.14 -13.89
C SER A 176 2.23 20.78 -14.49
N ALA A 177 3.08 20.00 -15.16
CA ALA A 177 4.26 20.52 -15.86
C ALA A 177 3.88 21.48 -16.99
N ALA A 178 2.82 21.18 -17.75
CA ALA A 178 2.28 22.07 -18.77
C ALA A 178 1.74 23.37 -18.18
N ALA A 179 0.98 23.29 -17.07
CA ALA A 179 0.48 24.47 -16.37
C ALA A 179 1.62 25.37 -15.85
N ARG A 180 2.76 24.77 -15.47
CA ARG A 180 4.00 25.48 -15.08
C ARG A 180 4.86 25.90 -16.27
N ARG A 181 4.42 25.66 -17.50
CA ARG A 181 5.12 25.99 -18.76
C ARG A 181 6.54 25.40 -18.83
N GLU A 182 6.70 24.17 -18.33
CA GLU A 182 8.00 23.47 -18.37
C GLU A 182 8.34 22.94 -19.77
N PHE A 183 7.34 22.74 -20.62
CA PHE A 183 7.51 22.23 -21.98
C PHE A 183 7.85 23.34 -22.99
N ARG A 184 8.50 22.93 -24.09
CA ARG A 184 8.64 23.77 -25.28
C ARG A 184 7.28 24.05 -25.91
N GLU A 185 7.22 25.13 -26.68
CA GLU A 185 6.04 25.44 -27.49
C GLU A 185 5.71 24.30 -28.46
N GLY A 186 4.42 23.97 -28.60
CA GLY A 186 3.94 22.90 -29.47
C GLY A 186 3.98 21.49 -28.87
N VAL A 187 4.60 21.28 -27.69
CA VAL A 187 4.63 19.96 -27.04
C VAL A 187 3.33 19.70 -26.28
N SER A 188 2.60 18.65 -26.70
CA SER A 188 1.36 18.22 -26.04
C SER A 188 1.64 17.33 -24.82
N ALA A 189 1.22 17.78 -23.62
CA ALA A 189 1.30 16.99 -22.40
C ALA A 189 0.62 15.61 -22.54
N HIS A 190 -0.48 15.56 -23.29
CA HIS A 190 -1.21 14.32 -23.55
C HIS A 190 -0.39 13.33 -24.39
N ALA A 191 0.29 13.82 -25.44
CA ALA A 191 1.15 12.98 -26.28
C ALA A 191 2.36 12.45 -25.49
N VAL A 192 2.95 13.30 -24.63
CA VAL A 192 4.03 12.89 -23.73
C VAL A 192 3.54 11.84 -22.74
N ALA A 193 2.33 12.00 -22.19
CA ALA A 193 1.74 11.01 -21.28
C ALA A 193 1.55 9.65 -21.97
N ALA A 194 1.02 9.65 -23.19
CA ALA A 194 0.87 8.44 -23.99
C ALA A 194 2.22 7.75 -24.24
N LEU A 195 3.27 8.51 -24.55
CA LEU A 195 4.62 7.98 -24.73
C LEU A 195 5.15 7.32 -23.44
N VAL A 196 5.11 8.04 -22.31
CA VAL A 196 5.60 7.54 -21.01
C VAL A 196 4.84 6.30 -20.55
N ILE A 197 3.51 6.30 -20.68
CA ILE A 197 2.67 5.14 -20.34
C ILE A 197 3.01 3.94 -21.24
N SER A 198 3.17 4.17 -22.55
CA SER A 198 3.49 3.10 -23.51
C SER A 198 4.87 2.48 -23.24
N MET A 199 5.87 3.30 -22.90
CA MET A 199 7.19 2.81 -22.52
C MET A 199 7.14 1.98 -21.23
N GLY A 200 6.37 2.42 -20.22
CA GLY A 200 6.17 1.66 -18.99
C GLY A 200 5.53 0.30 -19.25
N ALA A 201 4.45 0.26 -20.03
CA ALA A 201 3.78 -0.98 -20.41
C ALA A 201 4.69 -1.91 -21.25
N GLY A 202 5.49 -1.34 -22.16
CA GLY A 202 6.49 -2.09 -22.93
C GLY A 202 7.59 -2.67 -22.05
N ALA A 203 8.07 -1.93 -21.06
CA ALA A 203 9.06 -2.40 -20.10
C ALA A 203 8.53 -3.55 -19.24
N GLU A 204 7.28 -3.47 -18.76
CA GLU A 204 6.61 -4.56 -18.04
C GLU A 204 6.51 -5.83 -18.90
N LEU A 205 6.09 -5.71 -20.16
CA LEU A 205 5.98 -6.83 -21.10
C LEU A 205 7.34 -7.53 -21.36
N LEU A 206 8.42 -6.76 -21.46
CA LEU A 206 9.76 -7.27 -21.73
C LEU A 206 10.48 -7.77 -20.47
N ALA A 207 10.05 -7.34 -19.28
CA ALA A 207 10.64 -7.73 -18.01
C ALA A 207 10.59 -9.25 -17.78
N GLY A 208 9.47 -9.89 -18.09
CA GLY A 208 9.27 -11.33 -17.92
C GLY A 208 10.05 -12.21 -18.91
N ARG A 209 10.63 -11.64 -19.97
CA ARG A 209 11.37 -12.41 -21.00
C ARG A 209 12.88 -12.28 -20.88
N GLU A 210 13.40 -11.11 -20.47
CA GLU A 210 14.84 -10.88 -20.40
C GLU A 210 15.32 -9.99 -19.23
N GLY A 211 14.46 -9.41 -18.39
CA GLY A 211 14.87 -8.55 -17.26
C GLY A 211 15.76 -7.33 -17.59
N ARG A 212 16.07 -7.10 -18.88
CA ARG A 212 17.06 -6.11 -19.34
C ARG A 212 16.54 -4.68 -19.37
N MET A 213 15.23 -4.49 -19.56
CA MET A 213 14.62 -3.17 -19.74
C MET A 213 14.36 -2.40 -18.44
N LEU A 214 14.15 -3.10 -17.31
CA LEU A 214 13.92 -2.48 -16.01
C LEU A 214 15.22 -2.35 -15.21
N ARG A 215 16.34 -2.04 -15.86
CA ARG A 215 17.60 -1.71 -15.18
C ARG A 215 17.66 -0.20 -14.89
N PRO A 216 18.15 0.25 -13.72
CA PRO A 216 18.16 1.68 -13.35
C PRO A 216 18.82 2.61 -14.39
N HIS A 217 19.89 2.16 -15.05
CA HIS A 217 20.57 2.97 -16.06
C HIS A 217 19.74 3.15 -17.34
N MET A 218 18.83 2.22 -17.67
CA MET A 218 17.96 2.32 -18.84
C MET A 218 16.91 3.41 -18.66
N THR A 219 16.37 3.57 -17.44
CA THR A 219 15.49 4.68 -17.08
C THR A 219 16.19 6.04 -17.27
N THR A 220 17.46 6.13 -16.86
CA THR A 220 18.28 7.33 -17.08
C THR A 220 18.47 7.61 -18.57
N ALA A 221 18.84 6.58 -19.34
CA ALA A 221 19.06 6.71 -20.79
C ALA A 221 17.79 7.15 -21.52
N MET A 222 16.63 6.58 -21.16
CA MET A 222 15.32 6.98 -21.68
C MET A 222 15.06 8.47 -21.46
N TRP A 223 15.23 8.97 -20.24
CA TRP A 223 15.01 10.40 -19.96
C TRP A 223 16.00 11.30 -20.71
N ARG A 224 17.28 10.91 -20.82
CA ARG A 224 18.28 11.67 -21.60
C ARG A 224 17.91 11.79 -23.08
N VAL A 225 17.28 10.77 -23.65
CA VAL A 225 16.82 10.80 -25.06
C VAL A 225 15.59 11.69 -25.23
N ILE A 226 14.65 11.66 -24.27
CA ILE A 226 13.34 12.30 -24.42
C ILE A 226 13.38 13.79 -24.04
N LEU A 227 14.08 14.15 -22.97
CA LEU A 227 14.08 15.52 -22.42
C LEU A 227 14.43 16.61 -23.44
N PRO A 228 15.43 16.46 -24.33
CA PRO A 228 15.75 17.49 -25.32
C PRO A 228 14.58 17.85 -26.26
N GLY A 229 13.70 16.88 -26.53
CA GLY A 229 12.49 17.08 -27.32
C GLY A 229 11.33 17.69 -26.54
N LEU A 230 11.34 17.60 -25.21
CA LEU A 230 10.24 18.08 -24.36
C LEU A 230 10.44 19.49 -23.83
N VAL A 231 11.67 19.85 -23.46
CA VAL A 231 11.95 21.08 -22.69
C VAL A 231 13.04 21.92 -23.35
N THR A 232 13.12 23.21 -23.00
CA THR A 232 14.19 24.09 -23.49
C THR A 232 15.55 23.65 -22.90
N PRO A 233 16.69 23.91 -23.56
CA PRO A 233 18.00 23.58 -23.01
C PRO A 233 18.25 24.16 -21.61
N LYS A 234 17.72 25.36 -21.35
CA LYS A 234 17.80 26.03 -20.04
C LYS A 234 17.08 25.22 -18.95
N HIS A 235 15.87 24.73 -19.23
CA HIS A 235 15.11 23.90 -18.28
C HIS A 235 15.68 22.48 -18.18
N ALA A 236 16.19 21.92 -19.28
CA ALA A 236 16.88 20.61 -19.24
C ALA A 236 18.06 20.61 -18.26
N ALA A 237 18.80 21.72 -18.16
CA ALA A 237 19.93 21.86 -17.24
C ALA A 237 19.54 21.87 -15.75
N THR A 238 18.27 22.09 -15.41
CA THR A 238 17.77 22.06 -14.03
C THR A 238 17.16 20.72 -13.63
N LEU A 239 17.06 19.77 -14.57
CA LEU A 239 16.51 18.45 -14.35
C LEU A 239 17.64 17.43 -14.13
N HIS A 240 17.34 16.39 -13.37
CA HIS A 240 18.22 15.26 -13.09
C HIS A 240 17.67 14.00 -13.79
N PRO A 241 18.12 13.66 -15.01
CA PRO A 241 17.64 12.49 -15.74
C PRO A 241 17.90 11.16 -15.01
N GLU A 242 18.93 11.11 -14.18
CA GLU A 242 19.27 9.99 -13.28
C GLU A 242 18.44 9.94 -11.97
N GLY A 243 17.54 10.90 -11.78
CA GLY A 243 16.76 11.08 -10.57
C GLY A 243 17.44 12.03 -9.58
N SER A 244 16.62 12.69 -8.75
CA SER A 244 17.08 13.67 -7.77
C SER A 244 18.07 13.07 -6.76
N PRO A 245 19.11 13.81 -6.35
CA PRO A 245 20.02 13.36 -5.30
C PRO A 245 19.26 13.01 -4.01
N GLY A 246 19.56 11.86 -3.42
CA GLY A 246 18.94 11.42 -2.16
C GLY A 246 17.51 10.86 -2.29
N ILE A 247 16.93 10.80 -3.49
CA ILE A 247 15.65 10.09 -3.68
C ILE A 247 15.87 8.60 -3.41
N GLN A 248 15.18 8.06 -2.42
CA GLN A 248 15.28 6.66 -1.99
C GLN A 248 13.88 6.11 -1.73
N LEU A 249 13.72 4.79 -1.93
CA LEU A 249 12.56 4.06 -1.44
C LEU A 249 12.49 4.24 0.08
N ALA A 250 11.28 4.25 0.63
CA ALA A 250 11.12 4.18 2.08
C ALA A 250 11.71 2.84 2.57
N ASP A 251 12.29 2.84 3.77
CA ASP A 251 12.55 1.58 4.44
C ASP A 251 11.24 0.76 4.50
N PRO A 252 11.29 -0.56 4.25
CA PRO A 252 10.10 -1.38 4.37
C PRO A 252 9.53 -1.18 5.77
N SER A 253 8.22 -0.88 5.84
CA SER A 253 7.49 -0.58 7.08
C SER A 253 7.94 -1.51 8.22
N PRO A 254 8.09 -1.07 9.48
CA PRO A 254 8.57 -1.90 10.60
C PRO A 254 7.78 -3.21 10.81
N GLN A 255 6.59 -3.32 10.23
CA GLN A 255 5.82 -4.57 10.16
C GLN A 255 6.40 -5.60 9.16
N ALA A 256 7.53 -5.29 8.53
CA ALA A 256 8.29 -6.07 7.54
C ALA A 256 9.52 -6.79 8.07
N ARG A 257 9.72 -6.79 9.38
CA ARG A 257 10.75 -7.58 10.06
C ARG A 257 10.12 -8.51 11.08
#